data_AF-A0A1Q9NJB4-F1
#
_entry.id   AF-A0A1Q9NJB4-F1
#
_cell.length_a   1.000
_cell.length_b   1.000
_cell.length_c   1.000
_cell.angle_alpha   90.00
_cell.angle_beta   90.00
_cell.angle_gamma   90.00
#
_symmetry.space_group_name_H-M   'P 1'
#
loop_
_entity.id
_entity.type
_entity.pdbx_description
1 polymer ?
#
loop_
_entity_poly.entity_id
_entity_poly.type
_entity_poly.pdbx_seq_one_letter_code
_entity_poly.pdbx_strand_id
1 'polypeptide(L)'
;MSENIETEKIVQIIQNELGNIADQDGKVTEEEQTLIDSIMLHINKYKNILDEALANNKIDQQERIKLFQGKLNIIQMAVSDIRQDLIVSTEEQAIMNGLQRLLPLITEYEEQFHDK
;
A
#
# COMPACT_ATOMS: atom_id res chain seq x y z
N MET A 1 -13.92 -17.45 -2.43
CA MET A 1 -12.72 -18.05 -1.79
C MET A 1 -11.45 -17.82 -2.59
N SER A 2 -11.53 -17.48 -3.88
CA SER A 2 -10.37 -17.25 -4.76
C SER A 2 -9.82 -15.82 -4.71
N GLU A 3 -10.67 -14.79 -4.61
CA GLU A 3 -10.24 -13.37 -4.67
C GLU A 3 -9.42 -12.92 -3.44
N ASN A 4 -9.77 -13.38 -2.24
CA ASN A 4 -8.95 -13.12 -1.04
C ASN A 4 -7.50 -13.61 -1.21
N ILE A 5 -7.26 -14.62 -2.06
CA ILE A 5 -5.90 -15.12 -2.30
C ILE A 5 -5.09 -14.13 -3.15
N GLU A 6 -5.74 -13.37 -4.02
CA GLU A 6 -5.07 -12.40 -4.89
C GLU A 6 -4.80 -11.08 -4.18
N THR A 7 -5.73 -10.59 -3.36
CA THR A 7 -5.48 -9.38 -2.55
C THR A 7 -4.39 -9.62 -1.50
N GLU A 8 -4.34 -10.79 -0.87
CA GLU A 8 -3.22 -11.19 0.02
C GLU A 8 -1.88 -11.25 -0.72
N LYS A 9 -1.85 -11.77 -1.96
CA LYS A 9 -0.62 -11.80 -2.77
C LYS A 9 -0.11 -10.40 -3.06
N ILE A 10 -0.99 -9.46 -3.39
CA ILE A 10 -0.63 -8.06 -3.65
C ILE A 10 -0.01 -7.44 -2.40
N VAL A 11 -0.63 -7.64 -1.23
CA VAL A 11 -0.09 -7.15 0.06
C VAL A 11 1.29 -7.75 0.34
N GLN A 12 1.46 -9.05 0.11
CA GLN A 12 2.76 -9.72 0.30
C GLN A 12 3.83 -9.19 -0.66
N ILE A 13 3.49 -8.93 -1.93
CA ILE A 13 4.41 -8.33 -2.90
C ILE A 13 4.86 -6.95 -2.41
N ILE A 14 3.93 -6.12 -1.94
CA ILE A 14 4.26 -4.79 -1.46
C ILE A 14 5.18 -4.88 -0.23
N GLN A 15 4.86 -5.74 0.72
CA GLN A 15 5.68 -5.94 1.91
C GLN A 15 7.11 -6.36 1.55
N ASN A 16 7.24 -7.34 0.64
CA ASN A 16 8.55 -7.84 0.20
C ASN A 16 9.34 -6.76 -0.53
N GLU A 17 8.71 -6.00 -1.43
CA GLU A 17 9.37 -4.94 -2.18
C GLU A 17 9.82 -3.79 -1.27
N LEU A 18 9.01 -3.38 -0.31
CA LEU A 18 9.41 -2.35 0.66
C LEU A 18 10.55 -2.84 1.56
N GLY A 19 10.49 -4.10 2.02
CA GLY A 19 11.58 -4.72 2.78
C GLY A 19 12.89 -4.80 1.97
N ASN A 20 12.82 -5.19 0.69
CA ASN A 20 13.98 -5.22 -0.19
C ASN A 20 14.57 -3.83 -0.45
N ILE A 21 13.73 -2.78 -0.44
CA ILE A 21 14.20 -1.39 -0.57
C ILE A 21 14.93 -0.95 0.70
N ALA A 22 14.40 -1.27 1.88
CA ALA A 22 15.06 -0.97 3.15
C ALA A 22 16.37 -1.75 3.34
N ASP A 23 16.49 -2.97 2.79
CA ASP A 23 17.71 -3.78 2.90
C ASP A 23 18.76 -3.47 1.82
N GLN A 24 18.60 -2.40 1.01
CA GLN A 24 19.53 -2.10 -0.10
C GLN A 24 20.95 -1.79 0.36
N ASP A 25 21.12 -1.24 1.56
CA ASP A 25 22.43 -0.97 2.16
C ASP A 25 22.94 -2.14 3.03
N GLY A 26 22.16 -3.23 3.09
CA GLY A 26 22.42 -4.43 3.89
C GLY A 26 22.09 -4.27 5.38
N LYS A 27 21.37 -3.22 5.78
CA LYS A 27 20.96 -3.00 7.16
C LYS A 27 19.64 -2.21 7.27
N VAL A 28 18.56 -2.93 7.58
CA VAL A 28 17.30 -2.31 8.00
C VAL A 28 17.42 -1.68 9.40
N THR A 29 17.11 -0.39 9.49
CA THR A 29 17.05 0.42 10.71
C THR A 29 15.68 0.31 11.40
N GLU A 30 15.61 0.76 12.65
CA GLU A 30 14.34 0.74 13.41
C GLU A 30 13.33 1.74 12.81
N GLU A 31 13.82 2.87 12.30
CA GLU A 31 13.04 3.90 11.63
C GLU A 31 12.40 3.37 10.34
N GLU A 32 13.17 2.71 9.48
CA GLU A 32 12.66 2.10 8.25
C GLU A 32 11.66 0.98 8.54
N GLN A 33 11.94 0.13 9.53
CA GLN A 33 11.00 -0.92 9.92
C GLN A 33 9.69 -0.32 10.45
N THR A 34 9.77 0.74 11.26
CA THR A 34 8.60 1.45 11.79
C THR A 34 7.78 2.07 10.65
N LEU A 35 8.45 2.70 9.69
CA LEU A 35 7.81 3.25 8.50
C LEU A 35 7.10 2.16 7.68
N ILE A 36 7.78 1.04 7.42
CA ILE A 36 7.20 -0.09 6.69
C ILE A 36 5.98 -0.65 7.44
N ASP A 37 6.09 -0.87 8.75
CA ASP A 37 4.99 -1.39 9.56
C ASP A 37 3.77 -0.45 9.53
N SER A 38 4.00 0.86 9.59
CA SER A 38 2.93 1.86 9.46
C SER A 38 2.28 1.80 8.08
N ILE A 39 3.08 1.79 7.00
CA ILE A 39 2.58 1.63 5.63
C ILE A 39 1.73 0.36 5.52
N MET A 40 2.22 -0.76 6.04
CA MET A 40 1.53 -2.06 5.99
C MET A 40 0.23 -2.07 6.79
N LEU A 41 0.16 -1.35 7.92
CA LEU A 41 -1.09 -1.17 8.66
C LEU A 41 -2.17 -0.51 7.78
N HIS A 42 -1.79 0.51 7.02
CA HIS A 42 -2.72 1.23 6.13
C HIS A 42 -3.05 0.43 4.87
N ILE A 43 -2.11 -0.32 4.32
CA ILE A 43 -2.35 -1.25 3.21
C ILE A 43 -3.34 -2.34 3.63
N ASN A 44 -3.21 -2.91 4.82
CA ASN A 44 -4.15 -3.93 5.33
C ASN A 44 -5.56 -3.36 5.52
N LYS A 45 -5.68 -2.11 6.00
CA LYS A 45 -6.98 -1.42 6.07
C LYS A 45 -7.58 -1.23 4.68
N TYR A 46 -6.78 -0.79 3.71
CA TYR A 46 -7.21 -0.66 2.32
C TYR A 46 -7.63 -2.02 1.74
N LYS A 47 -6.88 -3.09 2.02
CA LYS A 47 -7.22 -4.45 1.60
C LYS A 47 -8.62 -4.85 2.09
N ASN A 48 -8.98 -4.56 3.34
CA ASN A 48 -10.33 -4.88 3.82
C ASN A 48 -11.40 -4.12 3.03
N ILE A 49 -11.16 -2.86 2.67
CA ILE A 49 -12.07 -2.08 1.82
C ILE A 49 -12.17 -2.71 0.42
N LEU A 50 -11.05 -3.21 -0.13
CA LEU A 50 -11.01 -3.89 -1.42
C LEU A 50 -11.74 -5.24 -1.37
N ASP A 51 -11.49 -6.07 -0.37
CA ASP A 51 -12.17 -7.36 -0.18
C ASP A 51 -13.70 -7.14 -0.04
N GLU A 52 -14.12 -6.08 0.66
CA GLU A 52 -15.53 -5.69 0.76
C GLU A 52 -16.11 -5.25 -0.60
N ALA A 53 -15.39 -4.41 -1.34
CA ALA A 53 -15.81 -3.93 -2.67
C ALA A 53 -15.83 -5.05 -3.72
N LEU A 54 -15.05 -6.11 -3.53
CA LEU A 54 -15.02 -7.27 -4.43
C LEU A 54 -16.04 -8.35 -4.04
N ALA A 55 -16.68 -8.26 -2.88
CA ALA A 55 -17.62 -9.29 -2.41
C ALA A 55 -18.80 -9.55 -3.36
N ASN A 56 -19.16 -8.55 -4.18
CA ASN A 56 -20.22 -8.62 -5.19
C ASN A 56 -19.67 -8.75 -6.64
N ASN A 57 -18.36 -8.96 -6.81
CA ASN A 57 -17.62 -8.99 -8.08
C ASN A 57 -17.75 -7.73 -8.95
N LYS A 58 -18.14 -6.59 -8.37
CA LYS A 58 -18.33 -5.34 -9.11
C LYS A 58 -18.06 -4.14 -8.23
N ILE A 59 -17.07 -3.35 -8.63
CA ILE A 59 -16.75 -2.11 -7.92
C ILE A 59 -17.62 -0.98 -8.47
N ASP A 60 -18.54 -0.47 -7.65
CA ASP A 60 -19.40 0.67 -7.98
C ASP A 60 -18.71 2.03 -7.76
N GLN A 61 -19.39 3.12 -8.11
CA GLN A 61 -18.81 4.47 -7.97
C GLN A 61 -18.51 4.86 -6.51
N GLN A 62 -19.32 4.43 -5.55
CA GLN A 62 -19.09 4.73 -4.13
C GLN A 62 -17.89 3.94 -3.60
N GLU A 63 -17.77 2.67 -3.98
CA GLU A 63 -16.64 1.80 -3.67
C GLU A 63 -15.35 2.36 -4.28
N ARG A 64 -15.38 2.85 -5.52
CA ARG A 64 -14.23 3.55 -6.13
C ARG A 64 -13.77 4.76 -5.34
N ILE A 65 -14.71 5.57 -4.83
CA ILE A 65 -14.38 6.73 -4.00
C ILE A 65 -13.71 6.26 -2.69
N LYS A 66 -14.25 5.21 -2.05
CA LYS A 66 -13.65 4.63 -0.83
C LYS A 66 -12.25 4.07 -1.08
N LEU A 67 -12.05 3.35 -2.18
CA LEU A 67 -10.74 2.80 -2.57
C LEU A 67 -9.74 3.91 -2.86
N PHE A 68 -10.15 4.96 -3.58
CA PHE A 68 -9.33 6.13 -3.83
C PHE A 68 -8.94 6.85 -2.53
N GLN A 69 -9.89 7.04 -1.61
CA GLN A 69 -9.62 7.60 -0.28
C GLN A 69 -8.66 6.71 0.53
N GLY A 70 -8.82 5.39 0.45
CA GLY A 70 -7.90 4.44 1.08
C GLY A 70 -6.47 4.60 0.57
N LYS A 71 -6.28 4.73 -0.75
CA LYS A 71 -4.97 4.98 -1.37
C LYS A 71 -4.36 6.32 -0.92
N LEU A 72 -5.17 7.38 -0.89
CA LEU A 72 -4.72 8.68 -0.38
C LEU A 72 -4.31 8.61 1.09
N ASN A 73 -5.06 7.88 1.91
CA ASN A 73 -4.74 7.71 3.33
C ASN A 73 -3.42 6.97 3.53
N ILE A 74 -3.12 5.93 2.73
CA ILE A 74 -1.82 5.24 2.78
C ILE A 74 -0.68 6.24 2.55
N ILE A 75 -0.77 7.04 1.48
CA ILE A 75 0.28 8.02 1.14
C ILE A 75 0.37 9.11 2.21
N GLN A 76 -0.75 9.65 2.66
CA GLN A 76 -0.78 10.73 3.65
C GLN A 76 -0.16 10.30 4.98
N MET A 77 -0.44 9.08 5.43
CA MET A 77 0.10 8.56 6.67
C MET A 77 1.60 8.28 6.54
N ALA A 78 2.03 7.65 5.46
CA ALA A 78 3.44 7.42 5.19
C ALA A 78 4.25 8.74 5.12
N VAL A 79 3.70 9.77 4.47
CA VAL A 79 4.30 11.11 4.44
C VAL A 79 4.30 11.76 5.83
N SER A 80 3.24 11.56 6.62
CA SER A 80 3.14 12.11 7.97
C SER A 80 4.19 11.50 8.89
N ASP A 81 4.45 10.20 8.81
CA ASP A 81 5.41 9.50 9.66
C ASP A 81 6.83 9.99 9.38
N ILE A 82 7.21 10.07 8.10
CA ILE A 82 8.52 10.57 7.66
C ILE A 82 8.74 12.05 8.01
N ARG A 83 7.67 12.85 8.10
CA ARG A 83 7.76 14.27 8.46
C ARG A 83 7.79 14.53 9.96
N GLN A 84 7.41 13.56 10.79
CA GLN A 84 7.62 13.67 12.23
C GLN A 84 9.12 13.71 12.53
N ASP A 85 9.89 12.97 11.75
CA ASP A 85 11.34 13.05 11.74
C ASP A 85 11.75 14.31 10.97
N LEU A 86 12.41 15.24 11.66
CA LEU A 86 12.79 16.56 11.12
C LEU A 86 13.73 16.47 9.91
N ILE A 87 14.27 15.29 9.63
CA ILE A 87 15.17 14.98 8.53
C ILE A 87 14.68 13.70 7.88
N VAL A 88 14.29 13.79 6.62
CA VAL A 88 13.99 12.62 5.79
C VAL A 88 15.29 12.03 5.28
N SER A 89 15.55 10.77 5.62
CA SER A 89 16.70 10.02 5.11
C SER A 89 16.54 9.65 3.63
N THR A 90 17.64 9.25 2.99
CA THR A 90 17.60 8.85 1.57
C THR A 90 16.82 7.54 1.41
N GLU A 91 16.89 6.70 2.42
CA GLU A 91 16.31 5.37 2.47
C GLU A 91 14.80 5.43 2.73
N GLU A 92 14.32 6.27 3.65
CA GLU A 92 12.88 6.55 3.80
C GLU A 92 12.28 7.14 2.52
N GLN A 93 13.02 8.03 1.85
CA GLN A 93 12.62 8.55 0.55
C GLN A 93 12.56 7.43 -0.51
N ALA A 94 13.47 6.46 -0.46
CA ALA A 94 13.45 5.30 -1.35
C ALA A 94 12.23 4.41 -1.08
N ILE A 95 11.89 4.14 0.19
CA ILE A 95 10.69 3.41 0.61
C ILE A 95 9.43 4.11 0.08
N MET A 96 9.35 5.44 0.19
CA MET A 96 8.23 6.22 -0.34
C MET A 96 8.12 6.16 -1.86
N ASN A 97 9.24 6.26 -2.56
CA ASN A 97 9.25 6.13 -4.02
C ASN A 97 8.82 4.72 -4.44
N GLY A 98 9.24 3.70 -3.68
CA GLY A 98 8.78 2.32 -3.84
C GLY A 98 7.27 2.20 -3.68
N LEU A 99 6.72 2.72 -2.58
CA LEU A 99 5.28 2.73 -2.32
C LEU A 99 4.49 3.40 -3.46
N GLN A 100 4.94 4.57 -3.94
CA GLN A 100 4.29 5.26 -5.06
C GLN A 100 4.31 4.46 -6.36
N ARG A 101 5.36 3.66 -6.59
CA ARG A 101 5.46 2.75 -7.75
C ARG A 101 4.56 1.53 -7.61
N LEU A 102 4.31 1.06 -6.39
CA LEU A 102 3.56 -0.17 -6.13
C LEU A 102 2.04 0.04 -6.05
N LEU A 103 1.57 1.20 -5.58
CA LEU A 103 0.14 1.52 -5.50
C LEU A 103 -0.62 1.42 -6.86
N PRO A 104 -0.02 1.78 -8.01
CA PRO A 104 -0.62 1.54 -9.32
C PRO A 104 -0.92 0.06 -9.61
N LEU A 105 -0.09 -0.88 -9.14
CA LEU A 105 -0.33 -2.33 -9.36
C LEU A 105 -1.67 -2.77 -8.74
N ILE A 106 -2.03 -2.18 -7.61
CA ILE A 106 -3.32 -2.41 -6.96
C ILE A 106 -4.45 -1.82 -7.80
N THR A 107 -4.23 -0.66 -8.41
CA THR A 107 -5.23 0.00 -9.26
C THR A 107 -5.49 -0.78 -10.55
N GLU A 108 -4.45 -1.36 -11.16
CA GLU A 108 -4.59 -2.26 -12.31
C GLU A 108 -5.43 -3.50 -11.96
N TYR A 109 -5.36 -3.99 -10.72
CA TYR A 109 -6.22 -5.07 -10.24
C TYR A 109 -7.68 -4.61 -10.08
N GLU A 110 -7.92 -3.45 -9.47
CA GLU A 110 -9.26 -2.85 -9.35
C GLU A 110 -9.96 -2.72 -10.72
N GLU A 111 -9.23 -2.32 -11.76
CA GLU A 111 -9.77 -2.08 -13.11
C GLU A 111 -10.32 -3.36 -13.78
N GLN A 112 -9.90 -4.55 -13.35
CA GLN A 112 -10.42 -5.82 -13.87
C GLN A 112 -11.88 -6.07 -13.48
N PHE A 113 -12.35 -5.41 -12.42
CA PHE A 113 -13.71 -5.55 -11.87
C PHE A 113 -14.58 -4.32 -12.16
N HIS A 114 -14.12 -3.46 -13.07
CA HIS A 114 -14.85 -2.29 -13.52
C HIS A 114 -15.82 -2.68 -14.64
N ASP A 115 -17.13 -2.53 -14.38
CA ASP A 115 -18.13 -2.58 -15.46
C ASP A 115 -17.92 -1.36 -16.38
N LYS A 116 -17.74 -1.63 -17.69
CA LYS A 116 -17.65 -0.59 -18.72
C LYS A 116 -18.99 0.10 -18.99
#